data_AF-A0A382NCP0-F1
#
_entry.id   AF-A0A382NCP0-F1
#
_cell.length_a   1.000
_cell.length_b   1.000
_cell.length_c   1.000
_cell.angle_alpha   90.00
_cell.angle_beta   90.00
_cell.angle_gamma   90.00
#
_symmetry.space_group_name_H-M   'P 1'
#
loop_
_entity.id
_entity.type
_entity.pdbx_description
1 polymer ?
#
loop_
_entity_poly.entity_id
_entity_poly.type
_entity_poly.pdbx_seq_one_letter_code
_entity_poly.pdbx_strand_id
1 'polypeptide(L)'
;VLLSFGLGLQAQEGAAGEKSKPIYKAPGGKAYPSHWGAPPRLQTRDLRVLPGGYGRGSGTLARWIQQNLDKDAKKENSGNKPKVTKKAYPKHWGNPPAIGTADHGPLPGGYGFGSSTLAKWIQKNLDKDANKGRPGIKPRPIKPVAGRKAYPKHWGAPPRLQTKDLRPLPGGYGLGSSTVAIWIQKNLDK
;
A
#
# COMPACT_ATOMS: atom_id res chain seq x y z
N VAL A 1 -55.50 -45.65 12.50
CA VAL A 1 -55.50 -45.49 11.02
C VAL A 1 -55.96 -44.07 10.75
N LEU A 2 -55.04 -43.08 10.61
CA LEU A 2 -54.54 -42.54 9.33
C LEU A 2 -55.71 -42.18 8.40
N LEU A 3 -56.06 -40.91 8.15
CA LEU A 3 -55.49 -39.92 7.20
C LEU A 3 -56.64 -38.88 7.01
N SER A 4 -56.57 -37.67 6.46
CA SER A 4 -55.56 -36.70 6.05
C SER A 4 -56.41 -35.49 5.60
N PHE A 5 -56.16 -34.29 6.10
CA PHE A 5 -56.79 -33.08 5.55
C PHE A 5 -56.09 -32.69 4.25
N GLY A 6 -56.76 -32.89 3.13
CA GLY A 6 -56.42 -32.28 1.85
C GLY A 6 -57.15 -30.94 1.71
N LEU A 7 -56.42 -29.83 1.74
CA LEU A 7 -56.92 -28.53 1.34
C LEU A 7 -56.14 -28.08 0.10
N GLY A 8 -56.80 -28.16 -1.04
CA GLY A 8 -56.36 -27.55 -2.30
C GLY A 8 -56.93 -26.13 -2.42
N LEU A 9 -56.12 -25.20 -2.91
CA LEU A 9 -56.50 -23.89 -3.49
C LEU A 9 -55.18 -23.18 -3.87
N GLN A 10 -54.98 -22.51 -5.00
CA GLN A 10 -55.63 -22.40 -6.29
C GLN A 10 -54.59 -21.67 -7.17
N ALA A 11 -54.42 -22.11 -8.41
CA ALA A 11 -53.67 -21.35 -9.39
C ALA A 11 -54.42 -20.04 -9.69
N GLN A 12 -53.69 -18.92 -9.72
CA GLN A 12 -54.15 -17.68 -10.35
C GLN A 12 -53.04 -17.18 -11.27
N GLU A 13 -53.31 -17.29 -12.57
CA GLU A 13 -52.58 -16.59 -13.63
C GLU A 13 -52.83 -15.08 -13.51
N GLY A 14 -51.80 -14.27 -13.77
CA GLY A 14 -51.91 -12.82 -13.72
C GLY A 14 -50.66 -12.09 -14.21
N ALA A 15 -50.75 -11.63 -15.46
CA ALA A 15 -50.13 -10.43 -16.04
C ALA A 15 -48.59 -10.32 -16.15
N ALA A 16 -48.14 -10.15 -17.40
CA ALA A 16 -46.86 -9.58 -17.75
C ALA A 16 -46.73 -8.15 -17.19
N GLY A 17 -45.82 -7.95 -16.25
CA GLY A 17 -45.32 -6.66 -15.78
C GLY A 17 -43.84 -6.81 -15.48
N GLU A 18 -43.01 -5.81 -15.85
CA GLU A 18 -41.56 -5.80 -15.65
C GLU A 18 -41.17 -6.32 -14.26
N LYS A 19 -40.50 -7.49 -14.23
CA LYS A 19 -40.16 -8.19 -12.99
C LYS A 19 -39.12 -7.37 -12.21
N SER A 20 -39.58 -6.51 -11.30
CA SER A 20 -38.73 -5.83 -10.33
C SER A 20 -37.95 -6.87 -9.53
N LYS A 21 -36.61 -6.82 -9.58
CA LYS A 21 -35.73 -7.77 -8.88
C LYS A 21 -36.08 -7.75 -7.36
N PRO A 22 -36.30 -8.91 -6.71
CA PRO A 22 -36.66 -8.95 -5.30
C PRO A 22 -35.56 -8.32 -4.43
N ILE A 23 -35.93 -7.35 -3.58
CA ILE A 23 -35.02 -6.70 -2.63
C ILE A 23 -34.96 -7.56 -1.37
N TYR A 24 -33.86 -8.27 -1.18
CA TYR A 24 -33.63 -9.07 0.02
C TYR A 24 -33.12 -8.18 1.15
N LYS A 25 -33.72 -8.27 2.34
CA LYS A 25 -33.32 -7.48 3.52
C LYS A 25 -32.69 -8.38 4.59
N ALA A 26 -31.70 -7.83 5.28
CA ALA A 26 -31.09 -8.45 6.44
C ALA A 26 -32.01 -8.35 7.67
N PRO A 27 -31.78 -9.20 8.70
CA PRO A 27 -32.48 -9.10 9.97
C PRO A 27 -32.37 -7.72 10.63
N GLY A 28 -31.26 -7.00 10.40
CA GLY A 28 -31.08 -5.61 10.86
C GLY A 28 -31.77 -4.55 9.99
N GLY A 29 -32.67 -4.93 9.07
CA GLY A 29 -33.46 -4.00 8.24
C GLY A 29 -32.75 -3.44 7.00
N LYS A 30 -31.42 -3.56 6.92
CA LYS A 30 -30.63 -3.13 5.76
C LYS A 30 -30.86 -4.04 4.55
N ALA A 31 -31.12 -3.47 3.38
CA ALA A 31 -31.22 -4.22 2.13
C ALA A 31 -29.84 -4.70 1.65
N TYR A 32 -29.76 -5.95 1.17
CA TYR A 32 -28.59 -6.43 0.47
C TYR A 32 -28.49 -5.79 -0.92
N PRO A 33 -27.28 -5.52 -1.44
CA PRO A 33 -27.08 -5.07 -2.81
C PRO A 33 -27.74 -5.99 -3.83
N SER A 34 -28.40 -5.42 -4.83
CA SER A 34 -29.18 -6.18 -5.81
C SER A 34 -28.35 -7.19 -6.62
N HIS A 35 -27.04 -6.99 -6.72
CA HIS A 35 -26.13 -7.89 -7.45
C HIS A 35 -25.59 -9.06 -6.60
N TRP A 36 -25.90 -9.14 -5.30
CA TRP A 36 -25.52 -10.28 -4.45
C TRP A 36 -26.41 -11.51 -4.67
N GLY A 37 -27.60 -11.30 -5.23
CA GLY A 37 -28.60 -12.36 -5.42
C GLY A 37 -29.32 -12.74 -4.12
N ALA A 38 -29.99 -13.89 -4.13
CA ALA A 38 -30.76 -14.36 -3.00
C ALA A 38 -29.87 -14.86 -1.85
N PRO A 39 -30.16 -14.50 -0.59
CA PRO A 39 -29.46 -15.04 0.57
C PRO A 39 -29.75 -16.54 0.74
N PRO A 40 -28.90 -17.28 1.50
CA PRO A 40 -29.11 -18.70 1.73
C PRO A 40 -30.45 -18.96 2.41
N ARG A 41 -31.24 -19.88 1.83
CA ARG A 41 -32.57 -20.30 2.32
C ARG A 41 -32.47 -21.16 3.58
N LEU A 42 -31.46 -22.04 3.61
CA LEU A 42 -31.16 -22.87 4.78
C LEU A 42 -30.12 -22.14 5.62
N GLN A 43 -30.52 -21.77 6.84
CA GLN A 43 -29.69 -21.04 7.78
C GLN A 43 -29.56 -21.83 9.08
N THR A 44 -28.37 -21.76 9.66
CA THR A 44 -28.11 -22.30 11.00
C THR A 44 -28.78 -21.43 12.07
N ARG A 45 -29.14 -22.02 13.21
CA ARG A 45 -29.81 -21.31 14.33
C ARG A 45 -28.85 -20.51 15.22
N ASP A 46 -27.60 -20.34 14.81
CA ASP A 46 -26.63 -19.56 15.56
C ASP A 46 -26.87 -18.06 15.38
N LEU A 47 -26.64 -17.28 16.45
CA LEU A 47 -26.91 -15.85 16.46
C LEU A 47 -25.59 -15.11 16.64
N ARG A 48 -25.05 -14.58 15.54
CA ARG A 48 -23.76 -13.89 15.48
C ARG A 48 -23.90 -12.52 14.84
N VAL A 49 -22.93 -11.64 15.08
CA VAL A 49 -22.87 -10.34 14.42
C VAL A 49 -22.51 -10.54 12.95
N LEU A 50 -23.32 -9.99 12.06
CA LEU A 50 -23.11 -10.05 10.61
C LEU A 50 -22.09 -8.97 10.19
N PRO A 51 -21.13 -9.29 9.30
CA PRO A 51 -20.19 -8.30 8.78
C PRO A 51 -20.92 -7.23 7.97
N GLY A 52 -20.32 -6.05 7.78
CA GLY A 52 -20.92 -4.98 6.97
C GLY A 52 -22.13 -4.28 7.60
N GLY A 53 -22.37 -4.47 8.91
CA GLY A 53 -23.41 -3.75 9.64
C GLY A 53 -24.83 -4.26 9.42
N TYR A 54 -25.01 -5.49 8.92
CA TYR A 54 -26.33 -6.09 8.64
C TYR A 54 -27.08 -6.61 9.89
N GLY A 55 -26.57 -6.32 11.09
CA GLY A 55 -27.19 -6.71 12.36
C GLY A 55 -26.66 -8.04 12.88
N ARG A 56 -27.54 -8.91 13.36
CA ARG A 56 -27.20 -10.26 13.84
C ARG A 56 -27.99 -11.33 13.10
N GLY A 57 -27.39 -12.49 12.87
CA GLY A 57 -28.02 -13.61 12.15
C GLY A 57 -27.16 -14.87 12.14
N SER A 58 -27.52 -15.80 11.27
CA SER A 58 -26.85 -17.11 11.14
C SER A 58 -25.42 -17.01 10.65
N GLY A 59 -24.57 -17.95 11.06
CA GLY A 59 -23.20 -18.09 10.57
C GLY A 59 -23.17 -18.37 9.05
N THR A 60 -24.15 -19.10 8.53
CA THR A 60 -24.32 -19.29 7.07
C THR A 60 -24.56 -17.96 6.37
N LEU A 61 -25.43 -17.11 6.93
CA LEU A 61 -25.70 -15.77 6.39
C LEU A 61 -24.47 -14.86 6.52
N ALA A 62 -23.77 -14.90 7.66
CA ALA A 62 -22.54 -14.14 7.87
C ALA A 62 -21.47 -14.47 6.82
N ARG A 63 -21.26 -15.77 6.56
CA ARG A 63 -20.31 -16.24 5.54
C ARG A 63 -20.72 -15.81 4.14
N TRP A 64 -22.01 -15.87 3.80
CA TRP A 64 -22.51 -15.41 2.51
C TRP A 64 -22.32 -13.90 2.31
N ILE A 65 -22.60 -13.09 3.34
CA ILE A 65 -22.37 -11.63 3.31
C ILE A 65 -20.88 -11.36 3.11
N GLN A 66 -20.01 -12.02 3.89
CA GLN A 66 -18.56 -11.85 3.78
C GLN A 66 -18.06 -12.18 2.36
N GLN A 67 -18.50 -13.29 1.77
CA GLN A 67 -18.10 -13.67 0.42
C GLN A 67 -18.50 -12.64 -0.64
N ASN A 68 -19.67 -12.00 -0.49
CA ASN A 68 -20.09 -10.97 -1.42
C ASN A 68 -19.32 -9.66 -1.21
N LEU A 69 -19.09 -9.26 0.05
CA LEU A 69 -18.20 -8.13 0.36
C LEU A 69 -16.78 -8.35 -0.20
N ASP A 70 -16.23 -9.56 -0.08
CA ASP A 70 -14.92 -9.90 -0.63
C ASP A 70 -14.91 -9.84 -2.16
N LYS A 71 -15.99 -10.30 -2.81
CA LYS A 71 -16.16 -10.16 -4.28
C LYS A 71 -16.25 -8.71 -4.69
N ASP A 72 -16.94 -7.88 -3.91
CA ASP A 72 -17.06 -6.46 -4.17
C ASP A 72 -15.73 -5.75 -3.95
N ALA A 73 -15.00 -6.05 -2.89
CA ALA A 73 -13.65 -5.53 -2.65
C ALA A 73 -12.68 -5.95 -3.78
N LYS A 74 -12.81 -7.17 -4.32
CA LYS A 74 -12.05 -7.61 -5.50
C LYS A 74 -12.50 -6.89 -6.77
N LYS A 75 -13.80 -6.60 -6.92
CA LYS A 75 -14.34 -5.79 -8.03
C LYS A 75 -13.92 -4.33 -7.95
N GLU A 76 -13.87 -3.72 -6.77
CA GLU A 76 -13.30 -2.40 -6.55
C GLU A 76 -11.81 -2.39 -6.89
N ASN A 77 -11.06 -3.43 -6.52
CA ASN A 77 -9.66 -3.56 -6.94
C ASN A 77 -9.46 -3.85 -8.44
N SER A 78 -10.46 -4.39 -9.14
CA SER A 78 -10.40 -4.68 -10.59
C SER A 78 -11.10 -3.62 -11.47
N GLY A 79 -11.99 -2.81 -10.88
CA GLY A 79 -12.58 -1.58 -11.41
C GLY A 79 -11.69 -0.37 -11.14
N ASN A 80 -10.80 -0.47 -10.15
CA ASN A 80 -9.57 0.29 -10.04
C ASN A 80 -8.43 -0.38 -10.82
N LYS A 81 -8.71 -1.04 -11.95
CA LYS A 81 -7.81 -0.85 -13.08
C LYS A 81 -7.90 0.66 -13.35
N PRO A 82 -6.84 1.46 -13.08
CA PRO A 82 -6.89 2.86 -13.47
C PRO A 82 -7.36 2.85 -14.92
N LYS A 83 -8.43 3.59 -15.24
CA LYS A 83 -8.75 3.90 -16.63
C LYS A 83 -7.48 4.55 -17.14
N VAL A 84 -6.59 3.76 -17.76
CA VAL A 84 -5.27 4.20 -18.19
C VAL A 84 -5.52 5.08 -19.38
N THR A 85 -5.99 6.31 -19.13
CA THR A 85 -5.54 7.43 -19.95
C THR A 85 -4.04 7.31 -19.85
N LYS A 86 -3.37 6.89 -20.93
CA LYS A 86 -1.91 6.77 -20.97
C LYS A 86 -1.36 8.09 -20.47
N LYS A 87 -0.99 8.16 -19.18
CA LYS A 87 -0.45 9.39 -18.61
C LYS A 87 0.81 9.64 -19.41
N ALA A 88 0.82 10.71 -20.19
CA ALA A 88 2.02 11.09 -20.90
C ALA A 88 3.12 11.33 -19.85
N TYR A 89 4.33 10.88 -20.16
CA TYR A 89 5.46 11.17 -19.28
C TYR A 89 5.65 12.68 -19.17
N PRO A 90 6.00 13.22 -17.99
CA PRO A 90 6.30 14.62 -17.82
C PRO A 90 7.36 15.10 -18.82
N LYS A 91 7.16 16.28 -19.42
CA LYS A 91 8.05 16.83 -20.46
C LYS A 91 9.52 16.92 -20.01
N HIS A 92 9.77 17.19 -18.73
CA HIS A 92 11.13 17.33 -18.18
C HIS A 92 11.85 16.00 -17.94
N TRP A 93 11.20 14.85 -18.12
CA TRP A 93 11.84 13.53 -18.01
C TRP A 93 12.65 13.14 -19.26
N GLY A 94 12.39 13.83 -20.39
CA GLY A 94 12.98 13.50 -21.68
C GLY A 94 12.33 12.28 -22.33
N ASN A 95 12.96 11.76 -23.39
CA ASN A 95 12.44 10.62 -24.14
C ASN A 95 12.63 9.32 -23.34
N PRO A 96 11.61 8.43 -23.29
CA PRO A 96 11.77 7.10 -22.73
C PRO A 96 12.77 6.28 -23.56
N PRO A 97 13.38 5.24 -22.97
CA PRO A 97 14.30 4.36 -23.70
C PRO A 97 13.61 3.75 -24.93
N ALA A 98 14.20 3.96 -26.11
CA ALA A 98 13.67 3.47 -27.38
C ALA A 98 13.86 1.96 -27.58
N ILE A 99 14.85 1.38 -26.90
CA ILE A 99 15.13 -0.06 -26.87
C ILE A 99 14.77 -0.57 -25.48
N GLY A 100 13.83 -1.51 -25.43
CA GLY A 100 13.36 -2.12 -24.19
C GLY A 100 13.47 -3.64 -24.24
N THR A 101 13.60 -4.25 -23.07
CA THR A 101 13.46 -5.69 -22.93
C THR A 101 12.02 -6.11 -23.27
N ALA A 102 11.84 -7.31 -23.83
CA ALA A 102 10.52 -7.83 -24.25
C ALA A 102 9.63 -8.24 -23.06
N ASP A 103 10.11 -8.12 -21.82
CA ASP A 103 9.33 -8.42 -20.64
C ASP A 103 8.17 -7.43 -20.52
N HIS A 104 7.03 -7.90 -20.02
CA HIS A 104 5.85 -7.06 -19.84
C HIS A 104 5.37 -7.16 -18.39
N GLY A 105 5.47 -6.05 -17.66
CA GLY A 105 5.11 -5.97 -16.25
C GLY A 105 4.47 -4.63 -15.88
N PRO A 106 3.98 -4.50 -14.65
CA PRO A 106 3.39 -3.25 -14.17
C PRO A 106 4.44 -2.15 -14.06
N LEU A 107 4.12 -0.94 -14.52
CA LEU A 107 4.95 0.25 -14.41
C LEU A 107 4.63 1.00 -13.11
N PRO A 108 5.65 1.53 -12.40
CA PRO A 108 5.45 2.35 -11.21
C PRO A 108 4.71 3.66 -11.55
N GLY A 109 4.12 4.33 -10.58
CA GLY A 109 3.48 5.65 -10.78
C GLY A 109 2.15 5.64 -11.55
N GLY A 110 1.56 4.46 -11.77
CA GLY A 110 0.26 4.34 -12.44
C GLY A 110 0.31 4.58 -13.96
N TYR A 111 1.48 4.38 -14.58
CA TYR A 111 1.67 4.53 -16.04
C TYR A 111 1.22 3.31 -16.85
N GLY A 112 0.63 2.29 -16.22
CA GLY A 112 0.13 1.09 -16.88
C GLY A 112 1.14 -0.05 -16.86
N PHE A 113 1.35 -0.73 -17.99
CA PHE A 113 2.26 -1.85 -18.12
C PHE A 113 3.29 -1.58 -19.22
N GLY A 114 4.49 -2.14 -19.10
CA GLY A 114 5.56 -2.00 -20.08
C GLY A 114 6.79 -2.82 -19.71
N SER A 115 7.91 -2.52 -20.35
CA SER A 115 9.17 -3.23 -20.11
C SER A 115 9.80 -2.86 -18.77
N SER A 116 10.58 -3.78 -18.20
CA SER A 116 11.40 -3.51 -17.02
C SER A 116 12.37 -2.34 -17.25
N THR A 117 12.87 -2.16 -18.47
CA THR A 117 13.69 -1.00 -18.88
C THR A 117 12.91 0.29 -18.69
N LEU A 118 11.66 0.33 -19.15
CA LEU A 118 10.77 1.47 -19.00
C LEU A 118 10.38 1.69 -17.53
N ALA A 119 10.12 0.61 -16.78
CA ALA A 119 9.82 0.67 -15.34
C ALA A 119 10.97 1.30 -14.54
N LYS A 120 12.21 0.87 -14.79
CA LYS A 120 13.43 1.42 -14.16
C LYS A 120 13.61 2.90 -14.50
N TRP A 121 13.36 3.29 -15.76
CA TRP A 121 13.45 4.68 -16.19
C TRP A 121 12.41 5.57 -15.49
N ILE A 122 11.15 5.12 -15.40
CA ILE A 122 10.07 5.83 -14.69
C ILE A 122 10.43 5.99 -13.21
N GLN A 123 10.86 4.91 -12.55
CA GLN A 123 11.23 4.96 -11.13
C GLN A 123 12.34 5.97 -10.86
N LYS A 124 13.40 5.97 -11.67
CA LYS A 124 14.52 6.91 -11.53
C LYS A 124 14.09 8.37 -11.64
N ASN A 125 13.11 8.69 -12.49
CA ASN A 125 12.62 10.06 -12.63
C ASN A 125 11.64 10.46 -11.52
N LEU A 126 10.80 9.53 -11.04
CA LEU A 126 10.00 9.73 -9.83
C LEU A 126 10.90 10.04 -8.61
N ASP A 127 11.99 9.29 -8.45
CA ASP A 127 12.94 9.51 -7.36
C ASP A 127 13.62 10.89 -7.48
N LYS A 128 13.97 11.32 -8.70
CA LYS A 128 14.52 12.66 -8.94
C LYS A 128 13.52 13.77 -8.61
N ASP A 129 12.26 13.60 -9.00
CA ASP A 129 11.20 14.58 -8.70
C ASP A 129 10.90 14.63 -7.20
N ALA A 130 10.88 13.48 -6.53
CA ALA A 130 10.76 13.39 -5.06
C ALA A 130 11.97 14.05 -4.35
N ASN A 131 13.17 13.92 -4.91
CA ASN A 131 14.38 14.54 -4.38
C ASN A 131 14.49 16.04 -4.70
N LYS A 132 13.86 16.56 -5.77
CA LYS A 132 13.76 18.01 -6.03
C LYS A 132 12.91 18.72 -4.98
N GLY A 133 11.88 18.06 -4.44
CA GLY A 133 11.06 18.60 -3.36
C GLY A 133 11.69 18.52 -1.97
N ARG A 134 12.79 17.76 -1.81
CA ARG A 134 13.55 17.71 -0.57
C ARG A 134 14.70 18.73 -0.67
N PRO A 135 14.78 19.76 0.19
CA PRO A 135 16.02 20.51 0.31
C PRO A 135 17.10 19.50 0.65
N GLY A 136 18.12 19.40 -0.21
CA GLY A 136 19.25 18.51 0.03
C GLY A 136 19.78 18.81 1.43
N ILE A 137 19.55 17.89 2.37
CA ILE A 137 20.06 18.02 3.73
C ILE A 137 21.57 17.84 3.59
N LYS A 138 22.27 18.95 3.34
CA LYS A 138 23.73 18.96 3.43
C LYS A 138 24.05 18.44 4.83
N PRO A 139 24.78 17.34 4.95
CA PRO A 139 25.08 16.82 6.27
C PRO A 139 25.78 17.90 7.08
N ARG A 140 25.27 18.17 8.29
CA ARG A 140 25.85 19.18 9.18
C ARG A 140 27.35 18.88 9.34
N PRO A 141 28.23 19.90 9.22
CA PRO A 141 29.64 19.73 9.51
C PRO A 141 29.80 19.16 10.93
N ILE A 142 30.60 18.11 11.07
CA ILE A 142 30.94 17.55 12.39
C ILE A 142 31.92 18.54 13.02
N LYS A 143 31.38 19.43 13.86
CA LYS A 143 32.20 20.37 14.64
C LYS A 143 32.82 19.64 15.83
N PRO A 144 34.06 19.96 16.21
CA PRO A 144 34.59 19.50 17.49
C PRO A 144 33.70 20.02 18.63
N VAL A 145 33.62 19.26 19.72
CA VAL A 145 32.93 19.71 20.95
C VAL A 145 33.54 21.05 21.39
N ALA A 146 32.69 21.98 21.84
CA ALA A 146 33.09 23.34 22.20
C ALA A 146 34.31 23.35 23.15
N GLY A 147 35.31 24.18 22.85
CA GLY A 147 36.57 24.28 23.61
C GLY A 147 37.71 23.39 23.11
N ARG A 148 37.54 22.65 22.00
CA ARG A 148 38.58 21.79 21.41
C ARG A 148 39.13 22.36 20.11
N LYS A 149 40.41 22.09 19.82
CA LYS A 149 41.08 22.47 18.57
C LYS A 149 40.29 21.95 17.37
N ALA A 150 40.10 22.80 16.35
CA ALA A 150 39.51 22.38 15.09
C ALA A 150 40.48 21.50 14.30
N TYR A 151 39.96 20.51 13.59
CA TYR A 151 40.79 19.69 12.69
C TYR A 151 41.30 20.56 11.54
N PRO A 152 42.56 20.37 11.10
CA PRO A 152 43.12 21.08 9.95
C PRO A 152 42.27 20.89 8.70
N LYS A 153 42.03 21.99 7.97
CA LYS A 153 41.15 21.98 6.78
C LYS A 153 41.60 20.99 5.71
N HIS A 154 42.91 20.79 5.55
CA HIS A 154 43.49 19.90 4.54
C HIS A 154 43.34 18.40 4.87
N TRP A 155 42.96 18.04 6.11
CA TRP A 155 42.68 16.63 6.47
C TRP A 155 41.33 16.14 5.95
N GLY A 156 40.45 17.06 5.54
CA GLY A 156 39.08 16.76 5.14
C GLY A 156 38.15 16.54 6.32
N ALA A 157 36.96 15.99 6.04
CA ALA A 157 35.95 15.76 7.07
C ALA A 157 36.29 14.50 7.89
N PRO A 158 36.08 14.51 9.22
CA PRO A 158 36.26 13.32 10.04
C PRO A 158 35.21 12.24 9.69
N PRO A 159 35.47 10.97 10.05
CA PRO A 159 34.53 9.88 9.85
C PRO A 159 33.14 10.20 10.41
N ARG A 160 32.11 9.96 9.59
CA ARG A 160 30.72 10.25 9.93
C ARG A 160 30.11 9.20 10.85
N LEU A 161 30.42 7.94 10.58
CA LEU A 161 30.07 6.82 11.44
C LEU A 161 31.19 6.69 12.46
N GLN A 162 30.85 6.98 13.70
CA GLN A 162 31.78 6.92 14.82
C GLN A 162 31.29 5.90 15.82
N THR A 163 32.23 5.23 16.44
CA THR A 163 31.99 4.46 17.65
C THR A 163 31.61 5.39 18.80
N LYS A 164 30.87 4.86 19.79
CA LYS A 164 30.40 5.64 20.96
C LYS A 164 31.41 5.67 22.11
N ASP A 165 32.59 5.08 21.94
CA ASP A 165 33.63 5.12 22.95
C ASP A 165 34.19 6.54 23.11
N LEU A 166 34.62 6.84 24.33
CA LEU A 166 35.21 8.12 24.66
C LEU A 166 36.64 7.88 25.15
N ARG A 167 37.62 8.29 24.34
CA ARG A 167 39.04 8.07 24.60
C ARG A 167 39.88 9.30 24.27
N PRO A 168 41.09 9.47 24.81
CA PRO A 168 41.98 10.56 24.42
C PRO A 168 42.32 10.47 22.92
N LEU A 169 42.16 11.59 22.22
CA LEU A 169 42.55 11.77 20.84
C LEU A 169 44.02 12.22 20.79
N PRO A 170 44.83 11.66 19.86
CA PRO A 170 46.22 12.08 19.66
C PRO A 170 46.29 13.54 19.22
N GLY A 171 47.42 14.22 19.42
CA GLY A 171 47.60 15.62 18.98
C GLY A 171 46.83 16.67 19.78
N GLY A 172 46.29 16.32 20.95
CA GLY A 172 45.65 17.28 21.87
C GLY A 172 44.24 17.71 21.46
N TYR A 173 43.52 16.90 20.68
CA TYR A 173 42.14 17.17 20.26
C TYR A 173 41.06 16.80 21.32
N GLY A 174 41.47 16.46 22.54
CA GLY A 174 40.56 16.12 23.65
C GLY A 174 40.10 14.66 23.63
N LEU A 175 38.88 14.38 24.09
CA LEU A 175 38.31 13.03 24.13
C LEU A 175 37.36 12.76 22.95
N GLY A 176 37.46 11.64 22.25
CA GLY A 176 36.54 11.32 21.16
C GLY A 176 36.46 9.83 20.87
N SER A 177 35.85 9.49 19.73
CA SER A 177 35.69 8.11 19.29
C SER A 177 37.01 7.50 18.81
N SER A 178 37.18 6.19 18.99
CA SER A 178 38.31 5.46 18.41
C SER A 178 38.40 5.62 16.89
N THR A 179 37.26 5.71 16.20
CA THR A 179 37.23 5.99 14.75
C THR A 179 37.88 7.34 14.40
N VAL A 180 37.58 8.38 15.17
CA VAL A 180 38.18 9.71 14.99
C VAL A 180 39.65 9.70 15.38
N ALA A 181 40.02 9.01 16.46
CA ALA A 181 41.39 8.93 16.91
C ALA A 181 42.32 8.24 15.88
N ILE A 182 41.85 7.16 15.26
CA ILE A 182 42.58 6.48 14.17
C ILE A 182 42.72 7.41 12.96
N TRP A 183 41.66 8.15 12.62
CA TRP A 183 41.71 9.11 11.52
C TRP A 183 42.67 10.27 11.79
N ILE A 184 42.71 10.82 13.01
CA ILE A 184 43.66 11.86 13.40
C ILE A 184 45.09 11.33 13.29
N GLN A 185 45.36 10.14 13.84
CA GLN A 185 46.70 9.54 13.79
C GLN A 185 47.19 9.40 12.35
N LYS A 186 46.36 8.87 11.46
CA LYS A 186 46.66 8.74 10.02
C LYS A 186 46.92 10.06 9.29
N ASN A 187 46.50 11.20 9.83
CA ASN A 187 46.79 12.51 9.25
C ASN A 187 47.94 13.25 9.95
N LEU A 188 48.36 12.78 11.14
CA LEU A 188 49.58 13.23 11.80
C LEU A 188 50.82 12.52 11.25
N ASP A 189 50.67 11.25 10.85
CA ASP A 189 51.76 10.44 10.30
C ASP A 189 52.04 10.71 8.81
N LYS A 190 51.34 11.68 8.21
CA LYS A 190 51.47 12.10 6.79
C LYS A 190 52.18 13.44 6.71
#